data_AF-A0A7H0HVL4-F1
#
_entry.id   AF-A0A7H0HVL4-F1
#
_cell.length_a   1.000
_cell.length_b   1.000
_cell.length_c   1.000
_cell.angle_alpha   90.00
_cell.angle_beta   90.00
_cell.angle_gamma   90.00
#
_symmetry.space_group_name_H-M   'P 1'
#
loop_
_entity.id
_entity.type
_entity.pdbx_description
1 polymer ?
#
loop_
_entity_poly.entity_id
_entity_poly.type
_entity_poly.pdbx_seq_one_letter_code
_entity_poly.pdbx_strand_id
1 'polypeptide(L)'
;MTEEPRRRGRPARKAAGEGPGARERILRAARAEFAERGYDRTTMRGIARAAGVDAALVHHYFGTKDDVFAASVEISFEPALAVPEILGGSPEGIGERLVRAFLAIWENPASRAPLLAVVRSALTHDAAATVLRTFVVHRLLSKVADGLPVPDARFRTELAAAHLVGIALLRYVVKVEPLASADPEEIVRMVAPTLQRYLTEPGPPPSGAPGSSAPSGGGSGSGPRSTGGPGSASRSTGASGSGPPSGGAAEPGPPAAGATED
;
A
#
# COMPACT_ATOMS: atom_id res chain seq x y z
N MET A 1 17.73 -58.36 -47.10
CA MET A 1 17.25 -56.97 -47.03
C MET A 1 17.31 -56.52 -45.58
N THR A 2 18.05 -55.43 -45.41
CA THR A 2 18.36 -54.64 -44.20
C THR A 2 17.15 -53.87 -43.63
N GLU A 3 17.38 -53.21 -42.48
CA GLU A 3 16.59 -52.18 -41.75
C GLU A 3 15.83 -52.68 -40.52
N GLU A 4 16.37 -52.56 -39.30
CA GLU A 4 16.57 -51.39 -38.41
C GLU A 4 15.44 -51.17 -37.37
N PRO A 5 15.78 -50.85 -36.11
CA PRO A 5 14.86 -50.85 -34.98
C PRO A 5 14.07 -49.54 -34.88
N ARG A 6 12.76 -49.61 -34.72
CA ARG A 6 11.92 -48.43 -34.44
C ARG A 6 12.17 -47.90 -33.02
N ARG A 7 13.06 -46.91 -32.91
CA ARG A 7 13.06 -45.89 -31.84
C ARG A 7 12.15 -44.72 -32.25
N ARG A 8 10.98 -44.56 -31.59
CA ARG A 8 10.33 -43.26 -31.25
C ARG A 8 8.94 -43.55 -30.65
N GLY A 9 8.49 -42.88 -29.61
CA GLY A 9 9.04 -41.73 -28.88
C GLY A 9 8.38 -41.65 -27.51
N ARG A 10 8.95 -40.81 -26.63
CA ARG A 10 8.45 -40.51 -25.29
C ARG A 10 7.54 -39.28 -25.37
N PRO A 11 6.20 -39.38 -25.34
CA PRO A 11 5.33 -38.21 -25.40
C PRO A 11 4.67 -37.85 -24.06
N ALA A 12 4.90 -38.62 -22.98
CA ALA A 12 4.17 -38.39 -21.72
C ALA A 12 4.69 -37.20 -20.89
N ARG A 13 5.98 -36.83 -21.00
CA ARG A 13 6.57 -35.80 -20.13
C ARG A 13 6.40 -34.36 -20.65
N LYS A 14 6.20 -34.16 -21.97
CA LYS A 14 5.96 -32.84 -22.55
C LYS A 14 4.53 -32.35 -22.30
N ALA A 15 3.53 -33.22 -22.45
CA ALA A 15 2.12 -32.86 -22.25
C ALA A 15 1.79 -32.47 -20.79
N ALA A 16 2.50 -33.03 -19.80
CA ALA A 16 2.32 -32.65 -18.38
C ALA A 16 2.94 -31.29 -18.03
N GLY A 17 3.92 -30.82 -18.81
CA GLY A 17 4.62 -29.55 -18.59
C GLY A 17 3.84 -28.33 -19.06
N GLU A 18 3.18 -28.42 -20.21
CA GLU A 18 2.51 -27.31 -20.91
C GLU A 18 0.99 -27.20 -20.61
N GLY A 19 0.47 -28.00 -19.67
CA GLY A 19 -0.94 -27.98 -19.32
C GLY A 19 -1.38 -26.69 -18.60
N PRO A 20 -2.67 -26.32 -18.70
CA PRO A 20 -3.24 -25.19 -17.95
C PRO A 20 -2.91 -25.33 -16.46
N GLY A 21 -2.29 -24.29 -15.88
CA GLY A 21 -1.80 -24.27 -14.51
C GLY A 21 -0.31 -24.52 -14.30
N ALA A 22 0.50 -24.66 -15.37
CA ALA A 22 1.97 -24.71 -15.25
C ALA A 22 2.52 -23.45 -14.57
N ARG A 23 2.01 -22.28 -14.95
CA ARG A 23 2.34 -20.99 -14.32
C ARG A 23 2.05 -20.97 -12.83
N GLU A 24 0.84 -21.37 -12.41
CA GLU A 24 0.46 -21.51 -10.99
C GLU A 24 1.36 -22.49 -10.23
N ARG A 25 1.70 -23.63 -10.82
CA ARG A 25 2.60 -24.60 -10.18
C ARG A 25 3.99 -24.01 -9.96
N ILE A 26 4.52 -23.29 -10.95
CA ILE A 26 5.81 -22.60 -10.86
C ILE A 26 5.76 -21.55 -9.74
N LEU A 27 4.71 -20.73 -9.68
CA LEU A 27 4.57 -19.70 -8.64
C LEU A 27 4.44 -20.29 -7.24
N ARG A 28 3.67 -21.37 -7.09
CA ARG A 28 3.54 -22.06 -5.81
C ARG A 28 4.87 -22.63 -5.34
N ALA A 29 5.60 -23.29 -6.24
CA ALA A 29 6.93 -23.82 -5.95
C ALA A 29 7.93 -22.71 -5.63
N ALA A 30 7.92 -21.62 -6.40
CA ALA A 30 8.79 -20.47 -6.17
C ALA A 30 8.57 -19.85 -4.79
N ARG A 31 7.32 -19.65 -4.39
CA ARG A 31 6.98 -19.14 -3.05
C ARG A 31 7.50 -20.03 -1.94
N ALA A 32 7.34 -21.35 -2.07
CA ALA A 32 7.85 -22.29 -1.09
C ALA A 32 9.38 -22.24 -1.01
N GLU A 33 10.06 -22.26 -2.15
CA GLU A 33 11.53 -22.21 -2.22
C GLU A 33 12.07 -20.89 -1.65
N PHE A 34 11.49 -19.74 -2.02
CA PHE A 34 11.87 -18.44 -1.48
C PHE A 34 11.61 -18.32 0.02
N ALA A 35 10.49 -18.88 0.51
CA ALA A 35 10.16 -18.88 1.93
C ALA A 35 11.11 -19.74 2.77
N GLU A 36 11.52 -20.88 2.25
CA GLU A 36 12.39 -21.82 2.95
C GLU A 36 13.87 -21.40 2.89
N ARG A 37 14.34 -20.96 1.71
CA ARG A 37 15.77 -20.81 1.43
C ARG A 37 16.20 -19.35 1.36
N GLY A 38 15.27 -18.42 1.21
CA GLY A 38 15.52 -17.02 0.92
C GLY A 38 15.77 -16.76 -0.56
N TYR A 39 15.96 -15.49 -0.90
CA TYR A 39 16.17 -15.06 -2.28
C TYR A 39 17.44 -15.70 -2.87
N ASP A 40 18.63 -15.50 -2.29
CA ASP A 40 19.91 -15.90 -2.92
C ASP A 40 20.03 -17.40 -3.20
N ARG A 41 19.67 -18.23 -2.22
CA ARG A 41 19.81 -19.69 -2.33
C ARG A 41 18.78 -20.35 -3.24
N THR A 42 17.74 -19.62 -3.64
CA THR A 42 16.74 -20.10 -4.59
C THR A 42 17.26 -19.97 -6.02
N THR A 43 17.12 -21.02 -6.83
CA THR A 43 17.55 -21.02 -8.24
C THR A 43 16.38 -21.36 -9.16
N MET A 44 16.40 -20.85 -10.39
CA MET A 44 15.37 -21.16 -11.41
C MET A 44 15.24 -22.67 -11.66
N ARG A 45 16.36 -23.40 -11.66
CA ARG A 45 16.37 -24.86 -11.78
C ARG A 45 15.79 -25.57 -10.55
N GLY A 46 16.00 -25.02 -9.36
CA GLY A 46 15.37 -25.50 -8.12
C GLY A 46 13.85 -25.35 -8.19
N ILE A 47 13.37 -24.17 -8.56
CA ILE A 47 11.95 -23.87 -8.76
C ILE A 47 11.34 -24.81 -9.80
N ALA A 48 12.00 -25.00 -10.95
CA ALA A 48 11.53 -25.91 -11.99
C ALA A 48 11.36 -27.35 -11.49
N ARG A 49 12.35 -27.84 -10.72
CA ARG A 49 12.32 -29.17 -10.10
C ARG A 49 11.16 -29.30 -9.13
N ALA A 50 10.97 -28.33 -8.24
CA ALA A 50 9.89 -28.30 -7.26
C ALA A 50 8.50 -28.22 -7.92
N ALA A 51 8.38 -27.50 -9.04
CA ALA A 51 7.15 -27.40 -9.84
C ALA A 51 6.91 -28.59 -10.77
N GLY A 52 7.87 -29.51 -10.90
CA GLY A 52 7.80 -30.65 -11.81
C GLY A 52 7.85 -30.29 -13.30
N VAL A 53 8.45 -29.15 -13.64
CA VAL A 53 8.55 -28.62 -15.01
C VAL A 53 9.98 -28.52 -15.50
N ASP A 54 10.16 -28.24 -16.79
CA ASP A 54 11.48 -27.93 -17.36
C ASP A 54 11.92 -26.50 -16.99
N ALA A 55 13.21 -26.29 -16.79
CA ALA A 55 13.74 -24.96 -16.46
C ALA A 55 13.51 -23.94 -17.60
N ALA A 56 13.53 -24.39 -18.86
CA ALA A 56 13.19 -23.54 -20.01
C ALA A 56 11.74 -23.03 -19.91
N LEU A 57 10.83 -23.81 -19.33
CA LEU A 57 9.44 -23.38 -19.14
C LEU A 57 9.32 -22.29 -18.06
N VAL A 58 10.13 -22.36 -17.00
CA VAL A 58 10.20 -21.29 -15.99
C VAL A 58 10.73 -19.99 -16.61
N HIS A 59 11.81 -20.09 -17.39
CA HIS A 59 12.33 -18.94 -18.13
C HIS A 59 11.36 -18.41 -19.18
N HIS A 60 10.56 -19.28 -19.81
CA HIS A 60 9.53 -18.84 -20.75
C HIS A 60 8.40 -18.04 -20.08
N TYR A 61 7.91 -18.47 -18.91
CA TYR A 61 6.82 -17.78 -18.22
C TYR A 61 7.24 -16.52 -17.48
N PHE A 62 8.47 -16.47 -16.97
CA PHE A 62 8.89 -15.39 -16.07
C PHE A 62 10.15 -14.67 -16.53
N GLY A 63 10.97 -15.21 -17.44
CA GLY A 63 12.23 -14.59 -17.83
C GLY A 63 13.30 -14.78 -16.76
N THR A 64 13.34 -13.89 -15.76
CA THR A 64 14.39 -13.85 -14.73
C THR A 64 13.92 -14.37 -13.36
N LYS A 65 14.87 -14.57 -12.44
CA LYS A 65 14.58 -14.89 -11.04
C LYS A 65 13.87 -13.73 -10.33
N ASP A 66 14.22 -12.49 -10.69
CA ASP A 66 13.57 -11.28 -10.16
C ASP A 66 12.10 -11.23 -10.53
N ASP A 67 11.76 -11.58 -11.76
CA ASP A 67 10.38 -11.60 -12.24
C ASP A 67 9.54 -12.68 -11.53
N VAL A 68 10.10 -13.89 -11.32
CA VAL A 68 9.44 -14.93 -10.54
C VAL A 68 9.26 -14.48 -9.08
N PHE A 69 10.27 -13.82 -8.51
CA PHE A 69 10.20 -13.30 -7.15
C PHE A 69 9.14 -12.19 -7.02
N ALA A 70 9.12 -11.23 -7.94
CA ALA A 70 8.13 -10.15 -7.99
C ALA A 70 6.71 -10.71 -8.10
N ALA A 71 6.48 -11.67 -9.00
CA ALA A 71 5.18 -12.33 -9.11
C ALA A 71 4.82 -13.13 -7.83
N SER A 72 5.81 -13.71 -7.15
CA SER A 72 5.60 -14.40 -5.87
C SER A 72 5.24 -13.43 -4.74
N VAL A 73 5.85 -12.24 -4.72
CA VAL A 73 5.54 -11.14 -3.78
C VAL A 73 4.13 -10.64 -4.03
N GLU A 74 3.77 -10.35 -5.28
CA GLU A 74 2.45 -9.81 -5.66
C GLU A 74 1.32 -10.68 -5.14
N ILE A 75 1.37 -11.99 -5.40
CA ILE A 75 0.32 -12.89 -4.93
C ILE A 75 0.32 -12.96 -3.39
N SER A 76 1.47 -12.77 -2.72
CA SER A 76 1.55 -12.86 -1.25
C SER A 76 0.89 -11.66 -0.59
N PHE A 77 0.86 -10.55 -1.31
CA PHE A 77 0.15 -9.34 -0.93
C PHE A 77 -1.24 -9.22 -1.59
N GLU A 78 -1.71 -10.20 -2.36
CA GLU A 78 -3.04 -10.17 -2.99
C GLU A 78 -4.16 -9.89 -1.96
N PRO A 79 -4.19 -10.51 -0.75
CA PRO A 79 -5.19 -10.14 0.25
C PRO A 79 -5.12 -8.66 0.66
N ALA A 80 -3.92 -8.06 0.66
CA ALA A 80 -3.74 -6.65 0.94
C ALA A 80 -4.14 -5.75 -0.25
N LEU A 81 -4.09 -6.27 -1.48
CA LEU A 81 -4.54 -5.53 -2.68
C LEU A 81 -6.05 -5.28 -2.70
N ALA A 82 -6.84 -6.02 -1.92
CA ALA A 82 -8.27 -5.76 -1.73
C ALA A 82 -8.54 -4.59 -0.76
N VAL A 83 -7.55 -4.16 0.02
CA VAL A 83 -7.71 -3.09 1.02
C VAL A 83 -8.19 -1.78 0.38
N PRO A 84 -7.60 -1.24 -0.71
CA PRO A 84 -8.08 -0.02 -1.34
C PRO A 84 -9.58 -0.04 -1.68
N GLU A 85 -10.12 -1.18 -2.15
CA GLU A 85 -11.56 -1.32 -2.44
C GLU A 85 -12.41 -1.28 -1.17
N ILE A 86 -11.95 -1.94 -0.09
CA ILE A 86 -12.57 -1.88 1.24
C ILE A 86 -12.57 -0.45 1.81
N LEU A 87 -11.55 0.34 1.44
CA LEU A 87 -11.43 1.73 1.87
C LEU A 87 -12.23 2.71 1.01
N GLY A 88 -12.55 2.38 -0.25
CA GLY A 88 -13.19 3.25 -1.27
C GLY A 88 -14.62 3.72 -0.97
N GLY A 89 -15.07 3.62 0.28
CA GLY A 89 -16.31 4.20 0.78
C GLY A 89 -16.11 5.56 1.45
N SER A 90 -16.96 5.91 2.41
CA SER A 90 -16.87 7.21 3.07
C SER A 90 -15.65 7.33 3.98
N PRO A 91 -15.05 8.52 4.15
CA PRO A 91 -13.90 8.74 5.03
C PRO A 91 -14.19 8.36 6.50
N GLU A 92 -15.45 8.42 6.91
CA GLU A 92 -15.88 8.01 8.24
C GLU A 92 -15.56 6.53 8.50
N GLY A 93 -14.83 6.26 9.59
CA GLY A 93 -14.47 4.90 9.99
C GLY A 93 -13.42 4.21 9.12
N ILE A 94 -12.78 4.92 8.19
CA ILE A 94 -11.70 4.36 7.36
C ILE A 94 -10.56 3.78 8.20
N GLY A 95 -10.24 4.42 9.34
CA GLY A 95 -9.23 3.93 10.27
C GLY A 95 -9.59 2.56 10.84
N GLU A 96 -10.84 2.36 11.25
CA GLU A 96 -11.32 1.08 11.78
C GLU A 96 -11.32 0.00 10.69
N ARG A 97 -11.85 0.30 9.50
CA ARG A 97 -11.84 -0.65 8.37
C ARG A 97 -10.43 -1.08 8.01
N LEU A 98 -9.48 -0.14 8.02
CA LEU A 98 -8.08 -0.41 7.72
C LEU A 98 -7.43 -1.33 8.76
N VAL A 99 -7.58 -1.04 10.06
CA VAL A 99 -7.01 -1.91 11.12
C VAL A 99 -7.62 -3.30 11.05
N ARG A 100 -8.95 -3.40 10.88
CA ARG A 100 -9.65 -4.69 10.79
C ARG A 100 -9.21 -5.51 9.59
N ALA A 101 -9.14 -4.91 8.40
CA ALA A 101 -8.67 -5.59 7.19
C ALA A 101 -7.22 -6.06 7.35
N PHE A 102 -6.36 -5.22 7.93
CA PHE A 102 -4.97 -5.58 8.19
C PHE A 102 -4.86 -6.76 9.18
N LEU A 103 -5.54 -6.71 10.31
CA LEU A 103 -5.52 -7.79 11.31
C LEU A 103 -6.11 -9.09 10.72
N ALA A 104 -7.17 -9.03 9.93
CA ALA A 104 -7.76 -10.21 9.29
C ALA A 104 -6.74 -10.94 8.39
N ILE A 105 -5.91 -10.20 7.65
CA ILE A 105 -4.82 -10.77 6.83
C ILE A 105 -3.77 -11.47 7.71
N TRP A 106 -3.41 -10.87 8.85
CA TRP A 106 -2.38 -11.40 9.74
C TRP A 106 -2.86 -12.52 10.68
N GLU A 107 -4.14 -12.55 11.03
CA GLU A 107 -4.73 -13.63 11.82
C GLU A 107 -4.95 -14.90 10.98
N ASN A 108 -5.08 -14.77 9.66
CA ASN A 108 -5.16 -15.92 8.75
C ASN A 108 -3.76 -16.53 8.50
N PRO A 109 -3.46 -17.76 8.96
CA PRO A 109 -2.15 -18.38 8.77
C PRO A 109 -1.77 -18.57 7.30
N ALA A 110 -2.75 -18.80 6.42
CA ALA A 110 -2.53 -18.99 4.98
C ALA A 110 -2.06 -17.72 4.29
N SER A 111 -2.46 -16.54 4.80
CA SER A 111 -2.01 -15.24 4.29
C SER A 111 -0.73 -14.76 5.00
N ARG A 112 -0.64 -14.97 6.32
CA ARG A 112 0.50 -14.55 7.15
C ARG A 112 1.83 -15.21 6.77
N ALA A 113 1.84 -16.52 6.54
CA ALA A 113 3.09 -17.24 6.30
C ALA A 113 3.83 -16.77 5.03
N PRO A 114 3.17 -16.61 3.86
CA PRO A 114 3.78 -16.02 2.67
C PRO A 114 4.28 -14.58 2.88
N LEU A 115 3.53 -13.73 3.58
CA LEU A 115 3.95 -12.35 3.87
C LEU A 115 5.24 -12.31 4.69
N LEU A 116 5.34 -13.14 5.74
CA LEU A 116 6.54 -13.24 6.56
C LEU A 116 7.76 -13.72 5.79
N ALA A 117 7.58 -14.67 4.86
CA ALA A 117 8.65 -15.13 3.99
C ALA A 117 9.24 -14.01 3.12
N VAL A 118 8.37 -13.17 2.55
CA VAL A 118 8.78 -12.01 1.76
C VAL A 118 9.51 -10.98 2.63
N VAL A 119 8.96 -10.62 3.79
CA VAL A 119 9.58 -9.65 4.71
C VAL A 119 10.97 -10.12 5.16
N ARG A 120 11.11 -11.40 5.54
CA ARG A 120 12.42 -11.97 5.92
C ARG A 120 13.42 -11.92 4.77
N SER A 121 12.98 -12.21 3.55
CA SER A 121 13.84 -12.12 2.36
C SER A 121 14.31 -10.69 2.13
N ALA A 122 13.43 -9.70 2.27
CA ALA A 122 13.76 -8.29 2.13
C ALA A 122 14.72 -7.77 3.23
N LEU A 123 14.64 -8.29 4.46
CA LEU A 123 15.55 -7.90 5.55
C LEU A 123 16.98 -8.41 5.37
N THR A 124 17.19 -9.37 4.47
CA THR A 124 18.47 -10.07 4.30
C THR A 124 19.07 -9.90 2.91
N HIS A 125 18.34 -9.31 1.95
CA HIS A 125 18.74 -9.21 0.56
C HIS A 125 18.22 -7.93 -0.11
N ASP A 126 19.12 -7.13 -0.69
CA ASP A 126 18.78 -5.85 -1.31
C ASP A 126 17.88 -5.96 -2.55
N ALA A 127 18.08 -7.01 -3.37
CA ALA A 127 17.24 -7.26 -4.54
C ALA A 127 15.78 -7.54 -4.13
N ALA A 128 15.59 -8.41 -3.14
CA ALA A 128 14.27 -8.70 -2.58
C ALA A 128 13.64 -7.47 -1.93
N ALA A 129 14.43 -6.67 -1.21
CA ALA A 129 13.99 -5.40 -0.63
C ALA A 129 13.53 -4.40 -1.71
N THR A 130 14.25 -4.34 -2.84
CA THR A 130 13.92 -3.45 -3.95
C THR A 130 12.60 -3.86 -4.62
N VAL A 131 12.40 -5.15 -4.85
CA VAL A 131 11.13 -5.68 -5.39
C VAL A 131 9.98 -5.40 -4.43
N LEU A 132 10.16 -5.69 -3.14
CA LEU A 132 9.15 -5.41 -2.12
C LEU A 132 8.81 -3.91 -2.03
N ARG A 133 9.84 -3.05 -2.00
CA ARG A 133 9.67 -1.58 -1.96
C ARG A 133 8.89 -1.09 -3.18
N THR A 134 9.26 -1.57 -4.37
CA THR A 134 8.59 -1.19 -5.62
C THR A 134 7.11 -1.55 -5.54
N PHE A 135 6.79 -2.78 -5.14
CA PHE A 135 5.43 -3.24 -5.01
C PHE A 135 4.62 -2.48 -3.94
N VAL A 136 5.14 -2.42 -2.70
CA VAL A 136 4.42 -1.81 -1.57
C VAL A 136 4.19 -0.32 -1.81
N VAL A 137 5.24 0.42 -2.21
CA VAL A 137 5.11 1.87 -2.41
C VAL A 137 4.28 2.18 -3.65
N HIS A 138 4.60 1.62 -4.81
CA HIS A 138 4.02 2.06 -6.08
C HIS A 138 2.65 1.45 -6.39
N ARG A 139 2.31 0.30 -5.80
CA ARG A 139 1.01 -0.35 -6.05
C ARG A 139 0.06 -0.32 -4.87
N LEU A 140 0.54 -0.58 -3.65
CA LEU A 140 -0.35 -0.69 -2.50
C LEU A 140 -0.60 0.69 -1.87
N LEU A 141 0.46 1.38 -1.46
CA LEU A 141 0.34 2.67 -0.76
C LEU A 141 -0.12 3.79 -1.69
N SER A 142 0.38 3.86 -2.92
CA SER A 142 -0.10 4.84 -3.91
C SER A 142 -1.61 4.73 -4.15
N LYS A 143 -2.15 3.53 -4.34
CA LYS A 143 -3.60 3.34 -4.54
C LYS A 143 -4.45 3.80 -3.36
N VAL A 144 -3.97 3.59 -2.13
CA VAL A 144 -4.65 4.10 -0.94
C VAL A 144 -4.57 5.62 -0.91
N ALA A 145 -3.38 6.19 -1.14
CA ALA A 145 -3.17 7.63 -1.13
C ALA A 145 -4.01 8.38 -2.17
N ASP A 146 -4.13 7.83 -3.39
CA ASP A 146 -4.91 8.41 -4.50
C ASP A 146 -6.41 8.52 -4.17
N GLY A 147 -6.91 7.67 -3.27
CA GLY A 147 -8.30 7.70 -2.81
C GLY A 147 -8.59 8.67 -1.66
N LEU A 148 -7.59 9.34 -1.10
CA LEU A 148 -7.76 10.18 0.09
C LEU A 148 -7.83 11.67 -0.28
N PRO A 149 -8.93 12.37 0.06
CA PRO A 149 -9.08 13.80 -0.20
C PRO A 149 -8.37 14.65 0.87
N VAL A 150 -7.08 14.40 1.12
CA VAL A 150 -6.27 15.13 2.12
C VAL A 150 -4.93 15.59 1.56
N PRO A 151 -4.39 16.73 2.03
CA PRO A 151 -3.02 17.12 1.71
C PRO A 151 -2.01 16.06 2.16
N ASP A 152 -0.91 15.91 1.43
CA ASP A 152 0.17 14.97 1.76
C ASP A 152 -0.29 13.51 1.93
N ALA A 153 -1.33 13.10 1.19
CA ALA A 153 -1.95 11.77 1.29
C ALA A 153 -0.94 10.62 1.25
N ARG A 154 0.12 10.74 0.43
CA ARG A 154 1.19 9.75 0.34
C ARG A 154 1.94 9.59 1.67
N PHE A 155 2.44 10.68 2.24
CA PHE A 155 3.20 10.65 3.50
C PHE A 155 2.33 10.13 4.66
N ARG A 156 1.07 10.55 4.71
CA ARG A 156 0.10 10.06 5.70
C ARG A 156 -0.20 8.58 5.58
N THR A 157 -0.30 8.09 4.35
CA THR A 157 -0.49 6.66 4.07
C THR A 157 0.75 5.87 4.48
N GLU A 158 1.95 6.40 4.24
CA GLU A 158 3.21 5.81 4.71
C GLU A 158 3.28 5.76 6.24
N LEU A 159 2.83 6.79 6.97
CA LEU A 159 2.72 6.78 8.43
C LEU A 159 1.72 5.74 8.94
N ALA A 160 0.56 5.63 8.30
CA ALA A 160 -0.44 4.61 8.63
C ALA A 160 0.12 3.19 8.42
N ALA A 161 0.80 2.96 7.31
CA ALA A 161 1.45 1.70 7.01
C ALA A 161 2.57 1.38 8.03
N ALA A 162 3.41 2.35 8.37
CA ALA A 162 4.48 2.18 9.35
C ALA A 162 3.93 1.77 10.73
N HIS A 163 2.84 2.40 11.17
CA HIS A 163 2.19 2.06 12.44
C HIS A 163 1.68 0.60 12.44
N LEU A 164 0.97 0.20 11.40
CA LEU A 164 0.43 -1.16 11.27
C LEU A 164 1.55 -2.21 11.15
N VAL A 165 2.58 -1.95 10.34
CA VAL A 165 3.73 -2.84 10.20
C VAL A 165 4.46 -3.02 11.53
N GLY A 166 4.65 -1.94 12.29
CA GLY A 166 5.25 -2.00 13.62
C GLY A 166 4.47 -2.90 14.58
N ILE A 167 3.14 -2.75 14.61
CA ILE A 167 2.26 -3.62 15.40
C ILE A 167 2.38 -5.08 14.95
N ALA A 168 2.35 -5.35 13.64
CA ALA A 168 2.44 -6.71 13.12
C ALA A 168 3.79 -7.37 13.47
N LEU A 169 4.90 -6.64 13.35
CA LEU A 169 6.21 -7.15 13.72
C LEU A 169 6.27 -7.48 15.22
N LEU A 170 5.83 -6.57 16.08
CA LEU A 170 5.87 -6.80 17.53
C LEU A 170 4.92 -7.90 17.98
N ARG A 171 3.71 -7.98 17.39
CA ARG A 171 2.68 -8.98 17.74
C ARG A 171 2.99 -10.37 17.19
N TYR A 172 3.28 -10.49 15.90
CA TYR A 172 3.33 -11.80 15.22
C TYR A 172 4.74 -12.36 15.04
N VAL A 173 5.77 -11.50 15.04
CA VAL A 173 7.16 -11.92 14.82
C VAL A 173 7.94 -11.95 16.12
N VAL A 174 8.06 -10.80 16.79
CA VAL A 174 8.80 -10.67 18.05
C VAL A 174 8.01 -11.28 19.21
N LYS A 175 6.68 -11.20 19.16
CA LYS A 175 5.74 -11.69 20.18
C LYS A 175 5.97 -11.03 21.54
N VAL A 176 5.99 -9.70 21.57
CA VAL A 176 6.11 -8.90 22.80
C VAL A 176 4.79 -8.90 23.57
N GLU A 177 4.83 -9.16 24.88
CA GLU A 177 3.63 -9.11 25.75
C GLU A 177 3.42 -7.73 26.39
N PRO A 178 2.16 -7.29 26.61
CA PRO A 178 0.90 -8.02 26.37
C PRO A 178 0.39 -7.96 24.92
N LEU A 179 1.10 -7.28 24.01
CA LEU A 179 0.64 -7.05 22.64
C LEU A 179 0.45 -8.34 21.83
N ALA A 180 1.25 -9.37 22.07
CA ALA A 180 1.17 -10.65 21.37
C ALA A 180 -0.12 -11.40 21.68
N SER A 181 -0.58 -11.35 22.94
CA SER A 181 -1.78 -12.04 23.42
C SER A 181 -3.03 -11.17 23.47
N ALA A 182 -2.91 -9.85 23.32
CA ALA A 182 -4.04 -8.92 23.35
C ALA A 182 -5.18 -9.30 22.40
N ASP A 183 -6.42 -8.99 22.79
CA ASP A 183 -7.59 -9.14 21.93
C ASP A 183 -7.44 -8.22 20.70
N PRO A 184 -7.58 -8.73 19.46
CA PRO A 184 -7.62 -7.90 18.27
C PRO A 184 -8.58 -6.69 18.37
N GLU A 185 -9.72 -6.83 19.06
CA GLU A 185 -10.68 -5.73 19.24
C GLU A 185 -10.14 -4.60 20.12
N GLU A 186 -9.27 -4.90 21.07
CA GLU A 186 -8.60 -3.89 21.88
C GLU A 186 -7.60 -3.09 21.04
N ILE A 187 -6.85 -3.79 20.17
CA ILE A 187 -5.94 -3.16 19.20
C ILE A 187 -6.73 -2.25 18.25
N VAL A 188 -7.85 -2.73 17.70
CA VAL A 188 -8.72 -1.92 16.84
C VAL A 188 -9.16 -0.65 17.57
N ARG A 189 -9.69 -0.79 18.79
CA ARG A 189 -10.19 0.34 19.59
C ARG A 189 -9.12 1.40 19.86
N MET A 190 -7.87 0.99 20.10
CA MET A 190 -6.76 1.90 20.38
C MET A 190 -6.13 2.51 19.12
N VAL A 191 -6.01 1.73 18.04
CA VAL A 191 -5.23 2.10 16.85
C VAL A 191 -6.09 2.80 15.80
N ALA A 192 -7.35 2.39 15.65
CA ALA A 192 -8.24 2.93 14.61
C ALA A 192 -8.40 4.45 14.68
N PRO A 193 -8.56 5.11 15.87
CA PRO A 193 -8.63 6.56 15.93
C PRO A 193 -7.37 7.23 15.40
N THR A 194 -6.19 6.66 15.67
CA THR A 194 -4.91 7.21 15.20
C THR A 194 -4.79 7.14 13.68
N LEU A 195 -5.15 6.00 13.08
CA LEU A 195 -5.17 5.89 11.61
C LEU A 195 -6.24 6.78 10.99
N GLN A 196 -7.40 6.93 11.63
CA GLN A 196 -8.42 7.88 11.20
C GLN A 196 -7.84 9.30 11.11
N ARG A 197 -7.05 9.74 12.11
CA ARG A 197 -6.39 11.07 12.07
C ARG A 197 -5.43 11.19 10.91
N TYR A 198 -4.55 10.21 10.72
CA TYR A 198 -3.61 10.22 9.59
C TYR A 198 -4.32 10.37 8.25
N LEU A 199 -5.44 9.65 8.07
CA LEU A 199 -6.09 9.52 6.78
C LEU A 199 -7.15 10.60 6.50
N THR A 200 -7.67 11.29 7.53
CA THR A 200 -8.81 12.21 7.35
C THR A 200 -8.68 13.59 7.96
N GLU A 201 -7.83 13.80 8.97
CA GLU A 201 -7.75 15.11 9.61
C GLU A 201 -6.85 16.08 8.82
N PRO A 202 -7.22 17.36 8.71
CA PRO A 202 -6.30 18.39 8.25
C PRO A 202 -5.06 18.36 9.14
N GLY A 203 -3.88 18.31 8.52
CA GLY A 203 -2.62 18.13 9.25
C GLY A 203 -2.39 19.28 10.21
N PRO A 204 -1.45 19.13 11.17
CA PRO A 204 -1.00 20.30 11.91
C PRO A 204 -0.57 21.39 10.92
N PRO A 205 -0.93 22.66 11.14
CA PRO A 205 -0.53 23.72 10.24
C PRO A 205 1.00 23.73 10.10
N PRO A 206 1.55 24.04 8.91
CA PRO A 206 3.00 24.08 8.72
C PRO A 206 3.62 25.01 9.76
N SER A 207 4.62 24.50 10.49
CA SER A 207 5.42 25.26 11.46
C SER A 207 6.17 26.36 10.71
N GLY A 208 5.51 27.49 10.48
CA GLY A 208 6.03 28.57 9.66
C GLY A 208 5.00 29.58 9.19
N ALA A 209 3.69 29.38 9.43
CA ALA A 209 2.76 30.50 9.33
C ALA A 209 3.18 31.55 10.37
N PRO A 210 3.66 32.76 9.99
CA PRO A 210 3.96 33.79 10.95
C PRO A 210 2.68 34.02 11.74
N GLY A 211 2.74 33.79 13.05
CA GLY A 211 1.62 34.02 13.93
C GLY A 211 1.08 35.41 13.61
N SER A 212 -0.19 35.47 13.22
CA SER A 212 -0.93 36.73 13.18
C SER A 212 -0.74 37.38 14.54
N SER A 213 0.22 38.29 14.62
CA SER A 213 0.44 39.16 15.76
C SER A 213 -0.84 39.97 15.88
N ALA A 214 -1.73 39.51 16.75
CA ALA A 214 -2.79 40.34 17.27
C ALA A 214 -2.12 41.63 17.77
N PRO A 215 -2.57 42.82 17.36
CA PRO A 215 -1.96 44.05 17.83
C PRO A 215 -2.18 44.10 19.34
N SER A 216 -1.07 44.05 20.09
CA SER A 216 -1.04 44.36 21.50
C SER A 216 -1.46 45.82 21.66
N GLY A 217 -2.75 46.03 21.96
CA GLY A 217 -3.31 47.32 22.32
C GLY A 217 -2.72 47.80 23.64
N GLY A 218 -1.60 48.50 23.56
CA GLY A 218 -1.09 49.35 24.64
C GLY A 218 -1.94 50.60 24.74
N GLY A 219 -2.75 50.71 25.80
CA GLY A 219 -3.58 51.86 26.06
C GLY A 219 -3.92 51.94 27.55
N SER A 220 -2.92 52.31 28.35
CA SER A 220 -3.13 52.76 29.73
C SER A 220 -3.72 54.17 29.69
N GLY A 221 -4.93 54.33 30.21
CA GLY A 221 -5.63 55.61 30.29
C GLY A 221 -6.74 55.52 31.34
N SER A 222 -6.42 55.91 32.56
CA SER A 222 -7.31 56.01 33.71
C SER A 222 -8.08 57.34 33.72
N GLY A 223 -9.40 57.28 33.99
CA GLY A 223 -10.21 58.42 34.46
C GLY A 223 -11.61 58.55 33.82
N PRO A 224 -12.59 59.19 34.49
CA PRO A 224 -13.70 58.43 35.08
C PRO A 224 -15.13 58.75 34.57
N ARG A 225 -16.04 57.82 34.90
CA ARG A 225 -17.52 57.86 35.05
C ARG A 225 -18.29 59.07 34.47
N SER A 226 -19.26 58.77 33.59
CA SER A 226 -20.55 59.48 33.54
C SER A 226 -21.66 58.58 32.98
N THR A 227 -22.83 58.73 33.58
CA THR A 227 -24.10 58.01 33.44
C THR A 227 -24.94 58.51 32.25
N GLY A 228 -25.68 57.63 31.56
CA GLY A 228 -26.86 58.04 30.78
C GLY A 228 -27.37 57.10 29.69
N GLY A 229 -28.44 56.35 30.00
CA GLY A 229 -29.62 56.13 29.11
C GLY A 229 -29.55 55.11 27.95
N PRO A 230 -30.53 54.19 27.82
CA PRO A 230 -30.63 53.26 26.70
C PRO A 230 -31.52 53.80 25.57
N GLY A 231 -31.10 53.58 24.32
CA GLY A 231 -31.86 53.88 23.11
C GLY A 231 -31.79 52.73 22.12
N SER A 232 -32.95 52.10 21.91
CA SER A 232 -33.23 50.95 21.06
C SER A 232 -33.14 51.22 19.55
N ALA A 233 -33.22 50.10 18.80
CA ALA A 233 -33.71 49.96 17.42
C ALA A 233 -32.62 50.12 16.34
N SER A 234 -32.60 49.38 15.23
CA SER A 234 -33.38 48.24 14.75
C SER A 234 -32.88 47.90 13.34
N ARG A 235 -32.79 46.60 13.04
CA ARG A 235 -33.21 45.92 11.79
C ARG A 235 -32.62 46.31 10.41
N SER A 236 -32.77 45.30 9.55
CA SER A 236 -32.89 45.31 8.07
C SER A 236 -31.59 44.98 7.34
N THR A 237 -31.38 43.75 6.84
CA THR A 237 -32.00 43.01 5.69
C THR A 237 -31.46 43.41 4.32
N GLY A 238 -31.10 42.40 3.52
CA GLY A 238 -30.87 42.48 2.07
C GLY A 238 -29.76 41.50 1.65
N ALA A 239 -30.06 40.26 1.26
CA ALA A 239 -30.52 39.83 -0.09
C ALA A 239 -29.45 40.12 -1.17
N SER A 240 -28.74 39.10 -1.68
CA SER A 240 -29.10 38.25 -2.84
C SER A 240 -28.50 38.76 -4.16
N GLY A 241 -27.92 37.83 -4.93
CA GLY A 241 -27.35 38.02 -6.28
C GLY A 241 -26.06 37.20 -6.40
N SER A 242 -26.02 35.95 -6.85
CA SER A 242 -26.59 35.30 -8.05
C SER A 242 -26.12 35.93 -9.36
N GLY A 243 -25.13 35.29 -10.00
CA GLY A 243 -24.81 35.47 -11.42
C GLY A 243 -23.38 35.02 -11.79
N PRO A 244 -23.19 33.91 -12.53
CA PRO A 244 -21.94 33.59 -13.21
C PRO A 244 -21.98 34.03 -14.69
N PRO A 245 -20.81 34.17 -15.33
CA PRO A 245 -20.60 33.59 -16.67
C PRO A 245 -19.23 32.86 -16.72
N SER A 246 -19.13 31.60 -17.14
CA SER A 246 -19.12 31.06 -18.51
C SER A 246 -17.90 31.42 -19.36
N GLY A 247 -17.24 30.38 -19.89
CA GLY A 247 -16.28 30.41 -21.02
C GLY A 247 -14.83 30.58 -20.57
N GLY A 248 -13.85 29.76 -20.94
CA GLY A 248 -13.72 28.86 -22.08
C GLY A 248 -12.38 29.20 -22.74
N ALA A 249 -11.42 28.28 -22.75
CA ALA A 249 -10.30 28.28 -23.70
C ALA A 249 -9.58 26.93 -23.64
N ALA A 250 -9.52 26.31 -24.80
CA ALA A 250 -8.84 25.07 -25.11
C ALA A 250 -7.42 25.35 -25.64
N GLU A 251 -6.51 24.40 -25.33
CA GLU A 251 -5.31 23.97 -26.11
C GLU A 251 -4.14 24.94 -26.36
N PRO A 252 -2.89 24.45 -26.62
CA PRO A 252 -2.51 23.16 -27.22
C PRO A 252 -1.38 22.35 -26.53
N GLY A 253 -1.21 21.13 -27.06
CA GLY A 253 -0.29 20.06 -26.62
C GLY A 253 1.21 20.22 -26.93
N PRO A 254 2.00 19.13 -26.76
CA PRO A 254 3.42 19.19 -26.44
C PRO A 254 4.35 19.09 -27.66
N PRO A 255 5.62 19.53 -27.56
CA PRO A 255 6.65 19.09 -28.49
C PRO A 255 7.33 17.79 -28.03
N ALA A 256 7.41 16.85 -28.96
CA ALA A 256 8.26 15.67 -28.91
C ALA A 256 9.68 16.00 -29.44
N ALA A 257 10.72 15.46 -28.80
CA ALA A 257 12.05 15.12 -29.33
C ALA A 257 12.93 14.66 -28.15
N GLY A 258 13.80 13.66 -28.23
CA GLY A 258 14.24 12.85 -29.35
C GLY A 258 15.12 11.71 -28.81
N ALA A 259 15.17 10.63 -29.59
CA ALA A 259 16.11 9.53 -29.41
C ALA A 259 17.55 9.99 -29.68
N THR A 260 18.48 9.46 -28.90
CA THR A 260 19.86 9.22 -29.33
C THR A 260 20.28 7.87 -28.75
N GLU A 261 20.21 6.85 -29.60
CA GLU A 261 21.10 5.69 -29.55
C GLU A 261 22.47 6.15 -30.04
N ASP A 262 23.51 5.83 -29.27
CA ASP A 262 24.78 5.28 -29.75
C ASP A 262 25.48 4.54 -28.58
#